data_AF-A0A0A3XYU4-F1
#
_entry.id   AF-A0A0A3XYU4-F1
#
_cell.length_a   1.000
_cell.length_b   1.000
_cell.length_c   1.000
_cell.angle_alpha   90.00
_cell.angle_beta   90.00
_cell.angle_gamma   90.00
#
_symmetry.space_group_name_H-M   'P 1'
#
loop_
_entity.id
_entity.type
_entity.pdbx_description
1 polymer ?
#
loop_
_entity_poly.entity_id
_entity_poly.type
_entity_poly.pdbx_seq_one_letter_code
_entity_poly.pdbx_strand_id
1 'polypeptide(L)' 'MIAGMADKPEMNGIVLTEAQKKSRRQRSIAIALALGVLVVLFFAVTIVKGPAVLVRPM' A
#
# COMPACT_ATOMS: atom_id res chain seq x y z
N MET A 1 30.20 -5.54 34.22
CA MET A 1 29.93 -6.51 33.14
C MET A 1 28.52 -7.04 33.35
N ILE A 2 27.56 -6.69 32.49
CA ILE A 2 26.20 -7.23 32.56
C ILE A 2 26.02 -8.27 31.46
N ALA A 3 26.15 -9.54 31.85
CA ALA A 3 25.74 -10.66 31.03
C ALA A 3 24.21 -10.76 31.13
N GLY A 4 23.54 -10.61 29.99
CA GLY A 4 22.09 -10.67 29.91
C GLY A 4 21.59 -10.51 28.48
N MET A 5 22.33 -11.04 27.50
CA MET A 5 21.77 -11.30 26.17
C MET A 5 20.78 -12.46 26.35
N ALA A 6 19.56 -12.13 26.79
CA ALA A 6 18.47 -13.07 26.84
C ALA A 6 18.20 -13.52 25.40
N ASP A 7 18.56 -14.77 25.13
CA ASP A 7 18.19 -15.51 23.94
C ASP A 7 16.67 -15.39 23.80
N LYS A 8 16.21 -14.53 22.89
CA LYS A 8 14.78 -14.42 22.60
C LYS A 8 14.42 -15.77 22.01
N PRO A 9 13.50 -16.55 22.60
CA PRO A 9 13.05 -17.77 21.94
C PRO A 9 12.57 -17.33 20.56
N GLU A 10 13.26 -17.79 19.52
CA GLU A 10 12.86 -17.64 18.13
C GLU A 10 11.42 -18.16 18.08
N MET A 11 10.46 -17.23 18.21
CA MET A 11 9.06 -17.53 18.07
C MET A 11 8.92 -17.91 16.61
N ASN A 12 9.04 -19.21 16.33
CA ASN A 12 8.69 -19.82 15.06
C ASN A 12 7.17 -19.63 14.90
N GLY A 13 6.78 -18.40 14.57
CA GLY A 13 5.41 -17.97 14.40
C GLY A 13 4.81 -18.68 13.20
N ILE A 14 3.48 -18.70 13.13
CA ILE A 14 2.75 -19.34 12.04
C ILE A 14 3.16 -18.67 10.71
N VAL A 15 4.01 -19.35 9.94
CA VAL A 15 4.41 -18.90 8.60
C VAL A 15 3.28 -19.20 7.64
N LEU A 16 2.94 -18.21 6.81
CA LEU A 16 1.91 -18.39 5.79
C LEU A 16 2.34 -19.45 4.78
N THR A 17 1.42 -20.33 4.43
CA THR A 17 1.61 -21.25 3.31
C THR A 17 1.74 -20.47 2.01
N GLU A 18 2.39 -21.05 1.00
CA GLU A 18 2.56 -20.39 -0.30
C GLU A 18 1.21 -20.01 -0.95
N ALA A 19 0.16 -20.82 -0.73
CA ALA A 19 -1.20 -20.53 -1.15
C ALA A 19 -1.76 -19.26 -0.47
N GLN A 20 -1.53 -19.09 0.84
CA GLN A 20 -1.97 -17.91 1.58
C GLN A 20 -1.21 -16.66 1.14
N LYS A 21 0.11 -16.75 0.92
CA LYS A 21 0.92 -15.64 0.39
C LYS A 21 0.43 -15.20 -0.99
N LYS A 22 0.15 -16.17 -1.88
CA LYS A 22 -0.39 -15.90 -3.23
C LYS A 22 -1.73 -15.17 -3.18
N SER A 23 -2.66 -15.63 -2.33
CA SER A 23 -3.96 -14.98 -2.15
C SER A 23 -3.82 -13.53 -1.63
N ARG A 24 -2.93 -13.31 -0.66
CA ARG A 24 -2.62 -11.96 -0.16
C ARG A 24 -2.08 -11.07 -1.27
N ARG A 25 -1.11 -11.56 -2.05
CA ARG A 25 -0.52 -10.81 -3.18
C ARG A 25 -1.57 -10.42 -4.21
N GLN A 26 -2.50 -11.31 -4.55
CA GLN A 26 -3.59 -11.01 -5.49
C GLN A 26 -4.48 -9.86 -4.99
N ARG A 27 -4.85 -9.86 -3.71
CA ARG A 27 -5.65 -8.77 -3.12
C ARG A 27 -4.90 -7.44 -3.14
N SER A 28 -3.62 -7.44 -2.76
CA SER A 28 -2.79 -6.23 -2.82
C SER A 28 -2.66 -5.68 -4.24
N ILE A 29 -2.51 -6.56 -5.24
CA ILE A 29 -2.47 -6.16 -6.66
C ILE A 29 -3.81 -5.55 -7.08
N ALA A 30 -4.94 -6.17 -6.72
CA ALA A 30 -6.25 -5.62 -7.05
C ALA A 30 -6.47 -4.22 -6.47
N ILE A 31 -6.07 -4.00 -5.21
CA ILE A 31 -6.14 -2.69 -4.58
C ILE A 31 -5.22 -1.68 -5.28
N ALA A 32 -3.99 -2.08 -5.60
CA ALA A 32 -3.04 -1.21 -6.31
C ALA A 32 -3.57 -0.79 -7.69
N LEU A 33 -4.17 -1.71 -8.44
CA LEU A 33 -4.80 -1.42 -9.72
C LEU A 33 -5.99 -0.46 -9.57
N ALA A 34 -6.86 -0.72 -8.59
CA ALA A 34 -8.02 0.14 -8.33
C ALA A 34 -7.60 1.58 -7.96
N LEU A 35 -6.65 1.72 -7.04
CA LEU A 35 -6.11 3.03 -6.65
C LEU A 35 -5.38 3.72 -7.81
N GLY A 36 -4.61 2.97 -8.60
CA GLY A 36 -3.93 3.50 -9.79
C GLY A 36 -4.91 4.08 -10.82
N VAL A 37 -5.98 3.33 -11.13
CA VAL A 37 -7.03 3.81 -12.04
C VAL A 37 -7.70 5.05 -11.47
N LEU A 38 -8.04 5.06 -10.19
CA LEU A 38 -8.65 6.21 -9.53
C LEU A 38 -7.80 7.48 -9.69
N VAL A 39 -6.49 7.38 -9.40
CA VAL A 39 -5.55 8.50 -9.55
C VAL A 39 -5.45 8.98 -11.00
N VAL A 40 -5.36 8.05 -11.96
CA VAL A 40 -5.29 8.40 -13.39
C VAL A 40 -6.54 9.15 -13.84
N LEU A 41 -7.74 8.77 -13.37
CA LEU A 41 -8.97 9.48 -13.69
C LEU A 41 -8.95 10.92 -13.17
N PHE A 42 -8.56 11.14 -11.90
CA PHE A 42 -8.43 12.49 -11.35
C PHE A 42 -7.40 13.33 -12.10
N PHE A 43 -6.27 12.73 -12.46
CA PHE A 43 -5.21 13.43 -13.20
C PHE A 43 -5.65 13.78 -14.62
N ALA A 44 -6.33 12.86 -15.32
CA ALA A 44 -6.89 13.12 -16.65
C ALA A 44 -7.89 14.28 -16.62
N VAL A 45 -8.79 14.31 -15.63
CA VAL A 45 -9.71 15.44 -15.43
C VAL A 45 -8.95 16.74 -15.18
N THR A 46 -7.86 16.69 -14.40
CA THR A 46 -7.01 17.85 -14.12
C THR A 46 -6.34 18.40 -15.39
N ILE A 47 -5.85 17.53 -16.27
CA ILE A 47 -5.27 17.94 -17.56
C ILE A 47 -6.34 18.59 -18.45
N VAL A 48 -7.53 17.98 -18.54
CA VAL A 48 -8.59 18.45 -19.46
C VAL A 48 -9.27 19.73 -18.98
N LYS A 49 -9.54 19.86 -17.68
CA LYS A 49 -10.31 20.99 -17.11
C LYS A 49 -9.43 22.06 -16.46
N GLY A 50 -8.15 21.79 -16.28
CA GLY A 50 -7.26 22.65 -15.51
C GLY A 50 -7.47 22.50 -13.99
N PRO A 51 -6.49 22.94 -13.18
CA PRO A 51 -6.57 22.85 -11.73
C PRO A 51 -7.56 23.91 -11.18
N ALA A 52 -8.74 23.45 -10.78
CA ALA A 52 -9.77 24.31 -10.17
C ALA A 52 -9.25 25.12 -8.96
N VAL A 53 -8.22 24.62 -8.27
CA VAL A 53 -7.57 25.30 -7.13
C VAL A 53 -6.87 26.61 -7.50
N LEU A 54 -6.52 26.83 -8.76
CA LEU A 54 -5.91 28.08 -9.22
C LEU A 54 -6.93 29.17 -9.57
N VAL A 55 -8.21 28.83 -9.66
CA VAL A 55 -9.30 29.81 -9.85
C VAL A 55 -9.78 30.24 -8.47
N ARG A 56 -9.08 31.19 -7.86
CA ARG A 56 -9.53 31.82 -6.60
C ARG A 56 -10.41 33.02 -6.95
N PRO A 57 -11.73 32.99 -6.66
CA PRO A 57 -12.54 34.20 -6.69
C PRO A 57 -12.12 35.10 -5.52
N MET A 58 -11.82 36.37 -5.83
CA MET A 58 -11.57 37.44 -4.87
C MET A 58 -12.90 38.09 -4.48
#